data_AF-A0A0K8U146-F1
#
_entry.id   AF-A0A0K8U146-F1
#
_cell.length_a   1.000
_cell.length_b   1.000
_cell.length_c   1.000
_cell.angle_alpha   90.00
_cell.angle_beta   90.00
_cell.angle_gamma   90.00
#
_symmetry.space_group_name_H-M   'P 1'
#
loop_
_entity.id
_entity.type
_entity.pdbx_description
1 polymer ?
#
loop_
_entity_poly.entity_id
_entity_poly.type
_entity_poly.pdbx_seq_one_letter_code
_entity_poly.pdbx_strand_id
1 'polypeptide(L)'
;MASEDETQGVQEKSKKPSDSAFKQQRLPAWQPVLTAGTVLPTFFVIGILFIPVGVALLYFSDEVSEFVYDYTKCKRTGYNMTCAEYLTTNYNGSCNCEIQFELPKQFTGNVYMYYGLSNYYQNHRRYVKSRDDEQLLGRLSSNPSSDCIPFAYVEENGGDIPIAPCGAIANSLFNDTLTLKFDGKDVPLLNTGIAWPSDKNIKFKNPPGNLTLALQHFSKPKFWQKELWQLDPKNPDNNGFQNEDLIVWMRTAALPSFRKLYRRVDHSKPGFQNGLNKGSYTLEIVYQISFYRG
;
A
#
# COMPACT_ATOMS: atom_id res chain seq x y z
N MET A 1 74.64 -62.58 12.53
CA MET A 1 73.69 -62.20 11.46
C MET A 1 73.16 -60.84 11.83
N ALA A 2 73.46 -59.85 11.00
CA ALA A 2 73.11 -58.45 11.21
C ALA A 2 71.63 -58.22 10.89
N SER A 3 70.97 -57.42 11.73
CA SER A 3 69.74 -56.70 11.39
C SER A 3 69.74 -55.44 12.25
N GLU A 4 70.52 -54.45 11.82
CA GLU A 4 70.44 -53.10 12.38
C GLU A 4 69.27 -52.39 11.71
N ASP A 5 68.34 -52.02 12.59
CA ASP A 5 67.10 -51.32 12.36
C ASP A 5 67.37 -49.93 11.77
N GLU A 6 66.80 -49.64 10.61
CA GLU A 6 66.83 -48.31 10.00
C GLU A 6 65.95 -47.37 10.85
N THR A 7 66.57 -46.65 11.77
CA THR A 7 65.96 -45.49 12.44
C THR A 7 65.55 -44.44 11.39
N GLN A 8 64.30 -44.49 10.95
CA GLN A 8 63.67 -43.43 10.18
C GLN A 8 63.58 -42.18 11.08
N GLY A 9 64.45 -41.21 10.81
CA GLY A 9 64.40 -39.89 11.42
C GLY A 9 63.03 -39.24 11.16
N VAL A 10 62.33 -38.90 12.24
CA VAL A 10 61.12 -38.09 12.21
C VAL A 10 61.43 -36.78 11.49
N GLN A 11 60.91 -36.59 10.27
CA GLN A 11 60.95 -35.29 9.60
C GLN A 11 60.22 -34.29 10.50
N GLU A 12 60.96 -33.35 11.10
CA GLU A 12 60.37 -32.21 11.78
C GLU A 12 59.43 -31.50 10.79
N LYS A 13 58.12 -31.51 11.08
CA LYS A 13 57.15 -30.70 10.34
C LYS A 13 57.55 -29.25 10.51
N SER A 14 58.16 -28.70 9.46
CA SER A 14 58.58 -27.30 9.42
C SER A 14 57.40 -26.42 9.78
N LYS A 15 57.56 -25.60 10.83
CA LYS A 15 56.58 -24.58 11.22
C LYS A 15 56.56 -23.39 10.25
N LYS A 16 57.31 -23.46 9.15
CA LYS A 16 57.37 -22.39 8.16
C LYS A 16 56.03 -22.31 7.40
N PRO A 17 55.35 -21.16 7.41
CA PRO A 17 54.14 -20.98 6.63
C PRO A 17 54.44 -21.08 5.13
N SER A 18 53.46 -21.55 4.35
CA SER A 18 53.64 -21.78 2.91
C SER A 18 53.88 -20.48 2.15
N ASP A 19 54.85 -20.53 1.23
CA ASP A 19 55.34 -19.39 0.44
C ASP A 19 54.49 -19.11 -0.80
N SER A 20 53.17 -18.91 -0.62
CA SER A 20 52.28 -18.52 -1.71
C SER A 20 51.90 -17.04 -1.60
N ALA A 21 51.72 -16.37 -2.73
CA ALA A 21 51.37 -14.95 -2.79
C ALA A 21 50.09 -14.63 -1.98
N PHE A 22 49.14 -15.56 -1.93
CA PHE A 22 47.94 -15.45 -1.11
C PHE A 22 48.24 -15.52 0.40
N LYS A 23 48.98 -16.55 0.86
CA LYS A 23 49.27 -16.71 2.30
C LYS A 23 50.28 -15.71 2.83
N GLN A 24 51.10 -15.13 1.95
CA GLN A 24 52.04 -14.07 2.28
C GLN A 24 51.50 -12.65 2.06
N GLN A 25 50.24 -12.50 1.63
CA GLN A 25 49.60 -11.21 1.37
C GLN A 25 50.37 -10.36 0.33
N ARG A 26 50.92 -11.01 -0.70
CA ARG A 26 51.67 -10.40 -1.82
C ARG A 26 50.91 -10.49 -3.15
N LEU A 27 49.58 -10.60 -3.09
CA LEU A 27 48.76 -10.56 -4.30
C LEU A 27 48.92 -9.20 -5.00
N PRO A 28 48.92 -9.17 -6.35
CA PRO A 28 48.89 -7.91 -7.07
C PRO A 28 47.62 -7.16 -6.72
N ALA A 29 47.78 -5.96 -6.19
CA ALA A 29 46.68 -5.08 -5.81
C ALA A 29 46.86 -3.73 -6.50
N TRP A 30 45.77 -3.20 -7.04
CA TRP A 30 45.71 -1.80 -7.45
C TRP A 30 45.41 -0.96 -6.22
N GLN A 31 46.31 -0.02 -5.90
CA GLN A 31 46.20 0.86 -4.74
C GLN A 31 46.09 2.32 -5.21
N PRO A 32 44.89 2.77 -5.62
CA PRO A 32 44.71 4.14 -6.09
C PRO A 32 44.91 5.13 -4.94
N VAL A 33 45.88 6.03 -5.10
CA VAL A 33 46.04 7.17 -4.20
C VAL A 33 45.18 8.32 -4.73
N LEU A 34 44.10 8.63 -4.01
CA LEU A 34 43.19 9.71 -4.37
C LEU A 34 43.84 11.05 -4.06
N THR A 35 44.33 11.72 -5.10
CA THR A 35 44.91 13.07 -5.03
C THR A 35 43.94 14.09 -5.62
N ALA A 36 44.15 15.38 -5.34
CA ALA A 36 43.33 16.45 -5.90
C ALA A 36 43.29 16.40 -7.45
N GLY A 37 44.42 16.09 -8.10
CA GLY A 37 44.51 15.99 -9.55
C GLY A 37 43.71 14.82 -10.15
N THR A 38 43.53 13.72 -9.41
CA THR A 38 42.74 12.56 -9.88
C THR A 38 41.25 12.72 -9.57
N VAL A 39 40.91 13.36 -8.45
CA VAL A 39 39.52 13.48 -7.98
C VAL A 39 38.79 14.66 -8.65
N LEU A 40 39.47 15.79 -8.87
CA LEU A 40 38.84 17.00 -9.40
C LEU A 40 38.18 16.79 -10.78
N PRO A 41 38.82 16.14 -11.78
CA PRO A 41 38.17 15.84 -13.06
C PRO A 41 36.92 14.96 -12.91
N THR A 42 36.95 13.99 -11.99
CA THR A 42 35.80 13.09 -11.77
C THR A 42 34.58 13.85 -11.25
N PHE A 43 34.77 14.84 -10.37
CA PHE A 43 33.67 15.70 -9.91
C PHE A 43 33.08 16.55 -11.04
N PHE A 44 33.92 17.08 -11.94
CA PHE A 44 33.43 17.82 -13.11
C PHE A 44 32.61 16.93 -14.05
N VAL A 45 33.05 15.71 -14.31
CA VAL A 45 32.31 14.74 -15.13
C VAL A 45 30.95 14.40 -14.50
N ILE A 46 30.93 14.11 -13.19
CA ILE A 46 29.68 13.84 -12.45
C ILE A 46 28.76 15.06 -12.51
N GLY A 47 29.29 16.27 -12.32
CA GLY A 47 28.51 17.51 -12.39
C GLY A 47 27.89 17.73 -13.77
N ILE A 48 28.68 17.62 -14.84
CA ILE A 48 28.21 17.78 -16.22
C ILE A 48 27.12 16.74 -16.56
N LEU A 49 27.18 15.54 -15.99
CA LEU A 49 26.17 14.51 -16.21
C LEU A 49 24.91 14.75 -15.36
N PHE A 50 25.05 15.07 -14.08
CA PHE A 50 23.91 15.17 -13.15
C PHE A 50 23.15 16.48 -13.25
N ILE A 51 23.78 17.58 -13.66
CA ILE A 51 23.08 18.86 -13.86
C ILE A 51 21.95 18.73 -14.90
N PRO A 52 22.18 18.27 -16.15
CA PRO A 52 21.11 18.17 -17.14
C PRO A 52 20.05 17.13 -16.75
N VAL A 53 20.45 16.02 -16.12
CA VAL A 53 19.50 15.02 -15.59
C VAL A 53 18.62 15.64 -14.51
N GLY A 54 19.20 16.41 -13.58
CA GLY A 54 18.46 17.12 -12.54
C GLY A 54 17.49 18.16 -13.10
N VAL A 55 17.91 18.95 -14.11
CA VAL A 55 17.05 19.92 -14.78
C VAL A 55 15.88 19.23 -15.49
N ALA A 56 16.14 18.13 -16.20
CA ALA A 56 15.09 17.37 -16.89
C ALA A 56 14.08 16.78 -15.88
N LEU A 57 14.56 16.17 -14.80
CA LEU A 57 13.71 15.62 -13.75
C LEU A 57 12.86 16.70 -13.06
N LEU A 58 13.45 17.86 -12.78
CA LEU A 58 12.72 18.99 -12.19
C LEU A 58 11.63 19.51 -13.13
N TYR A 59 11.96 19.70 -14.41
CA TYR A 59 11.00 20.13 -15.43
C TYR A 59 9.79 19.20 -15.52
N PHE A 60 10.00 17.88 -15.63
CA PHE A 60 8.90 16.92 -15.69
C PHE A 60 8.15 16.78 -14.37
N SER A 61 8.79 17.03 -13.22
CA SER A 61 8.13 17.02 -11.92
C SER A 61 7.19 18.22 -11.75
N ASP A 62 7.60 19.41 -12.20
CA ASP A 62 6.81 20.64 -12.09
C ASP A 62 5.62 20.68 -13.06
N GLU A 63 5.66 19.88 -14.12
CA GLU A 63 4.54 19.73 -15.08
C GLU A 63 3.35 18.98 -14.46
N VAL A 64 3.57 18.16 -13.44
CA VAL A 64 2.51 17.37 -12.79
C VAL A 64 1.58 18.29 -12.00
N SER A 65 0.33 18.40 -12.47
CA SER A 65 -0.72 19.15 -11.76
C SER A 65 -1.30 18.33 -10.61
N GLU A 66 -1.29 18.89 -9.41
CA GLU A 66 -1.87 18.29 -8.20
C GLU A 66 -2.82 19.28 -7.50
N PHE A 67 -3.94 18.77 -7.00
CA PHE A 67 -4.88 19.51 -6.16
C PHE A 67 -5.18 18.67 -4.91
N VAL A 68 -5.05 19.29 -3.73
CA VAL A 68 -5.23 18.62 -2.44
C VAL A 68 -6.24 19.41 -1.62
N TYR A 69 -7.21 18.70 -1.03
CA TYR A 69 -8.22 19.28 -0.16
C TYR A 69 -8.37 18.43 1.11
N ASP A 70 -8.32 19.07 2.28
CA ASP A 70 -8.54 18.41 3.58
C ASP A 70 -10.03 18.47 3.96
N TYR A 71 -10.70 17.31 3.94
CA TYR A 71 -12.12 17.19 4.28
C TYR A 71 -12.38 16.74 5.74
N THR A 72 -11.38 16.77 6.63
CA THR A 72 -11.52 16.28 8.01
C THR A 72 -12.62 17.02 8.79
N LYS A 73 -12.78 18.33 8.54
CA LYS A 73 -13.77 19.19 9.22
C LYS A 73 -15.03 19.42 8.37
N CYS A 74 -15.34 18.49 7.48
CA CYS A 74 -16.52 18.58 6.63
C CYS A 74 -17.81 18.61 7.47
N LYS A 75 -18.69 19.59 7.20
CA LYS A 75 -19.94 19.78 7.93
C LYS A 75 -21.05 18.93 7.33
N ARG A 76 -21.89 18.36 8.19
CA ARG A 76 -23.06 17.61 7.74
C ARG A 76 -24.01 18.51 6.96
N THR A 77 -24.51 18.02 5.81
CA THR A 77 -25.45 18.80 4.97
C THR A 77 -26.68 19.24 5.78
N GLY A 78 -26.93 20.55 5.82
CA GLY A 78 -28.06 21.14 6.54
C GLY A 78 -27.86 21.35 8.05
N TYR A 79 -26.69 21.05 8.61
CA TYR A 79 -26.40 21.21 10.04
C TYR A 79 -25.04 21.87 10.29
N ASN A 80 -24.91 22.60 11.39
CA ASN A 80 -23.66 23.25 11.77
C ASN A 80 -22.80 22.38 12.71
N MET A 81 -22.66 21.09 12.39
CA MET A 81 -21.85 20.11 13.13
C MET A 81 -20.96 19.36 12.13
N THR A 82 -19.73 19.04 12.52
CA THR A 82 -18.85 18.23 11.68
C THR A 82 -19.31 16.77 11.61
N CYS A 83 -19.02 16.08 10.51
CA CYS A 83 -19.29 14.66 10.41
C CYS A 83 -18.48 13.83 11.42
N ALA A 84 -17.26 14.26 11.74
CA ALA A 84 -16.44 13.64 12.77
C ALA A 84 -17.14 13.67 14.15
N GLU A 85 -17.67 14.83 14.56
CA GLU A 85 -18.41 14.97 15.82
C GLU A 85 -19.69 14.12 15.81
N TYR A 86 -20.44 14.11 14.71
CA TYR A 86 -21.66 13.31 14.60
C TYR A 86 -21.40 11.81 14.80
N LEU A 87 -20.30 11.28 14.25
CA LEU A 87 -19.93 9.87 14.36
C LEU A 87 -19.36 9.47 15.72
N THR A 88 -19.02 10.42 16.60
CA THR A 88 -18.68 10.10 18.01
C THR A 88 -19.90 9.63 18.80
N THR A 89 -21.10 10.07 18.43
CA THR A 89 -22.35 9.70 19.10
C THR A 89 -23.11 8.61 18.34
N ASN A 90 -22.94 8.55 17.02
CA ASN A 90 -23.61 7.60 16.13
C ASN A 90 -22.59 6.66 15.48
N TYR A 91 -22.10 5.68 16.24
CA TYR A 91 -20.99 4.82 15.83
C TYR A 91 -21.23 4.03 14.53
N ASN A 92 -22.48 3.65 14.23
CA ASN A 92 -22.86 2.92 13.01
C ASN A 92 -23.57 3.80 11.97
N GLY A 93 -23.56 5.12 12.16
CA GLY A 93 -24.14 6.06 11.22
C GLY A 93 -23.24 6.34 10.02
N SER A 94 -23.82 6.96 9.00
CA SER A 94 -23.08 7.63 7.93
C SER A 94 -23.43 9.11 7.95
N CYS A 95 -22.46 9.97 7.64
CA CYS A 95 -22.67 11.40 7.56
C CYS A 95 -22.38 11.89 6.14
N ASN A 96 -23.35 12.54 5.52
CA ASN A 96 -23.17 13.12 4.20
C ASN A 96 -22.68 14.56 4.34
N CYS A 97 -21.67 14.91 3.56
CA CYS A 97 -21.20 16.27 3.43
C CYS A 97 -20.80 16.60 1.99
N GLU A 98 -20.85 17.88 1.66
CA GLU A 98 -20.58 18.40 0.32
C GLU A 98 -19.54 19.50 0.40
N ILE A 99 -18.54 19.43 -0.48
CA ILE A 99 -17.47 20.42 -0.60
C ILE A 99 -17.46 20.95 -2.02
N GLN A 100 -17.56 22.27 -2.16
CA GLN A 100 -17.38 22.95 -3.44
C GLN A 100 -15.99 23.54 -3.52
N PHE A 101 -15.28 23.26 -4.61
CA PHE A 101 -13.93 23.78 -4.85
C PHE A 101 -13.72 24.06 -6.33
N GLU A 102 -12.76 24.93 -6.65
CA GLU A 102 -12.43 25.29 -8.03
C GLU A 102 -11.05 24.72 -8.39
N LEU A 103 -10.97 24.05 -9.55
CA LEU A 103 -9.69 23.64 -10.12
C LEU A 103 -9.08 24.83 -10.89
N PRO A 104 -7.95 25.40 -10.43
CA PRO A 104 -7.38 26.62 -11.01
C PRO A 104 -6.76 26.39 -12.40
N LYS A 105 -6.35 25.15 -12.69
CA LYS A 105 -5.74 24.74 -13.94
C LYS A 105 -6.44 23.49 -14.45
N GLN A 106 -6.42 23.31 -15.76
CA GLN A 106 -6.87 22.07 -16.39
C GLN A 106 -5.84 20.97 -16.14
N PHE A 107 -6.32 19.80 -15.73
CA PHE A 107 -5.49 18.61 -15.54
C PHE A 107 -5.51 17.85 -16.85
N THR A 108 -4.37 17.75 -17.53
CA THR A 108 -4.25 17.08 -18.83
C THR A 108 -3.78 15.64 -18.67
N GLY A 109 -4.27 14.76 -19.55
CA GLY A 109 -3.88 13.34 -19.55
C GLY A 109 -4.64 12.50 -18.52
N ASN A 110 -3.99 11.44 -18.02
CA ASN A 110 -4.61 10.47 -17.12
C ASN A 110 -4.73 11.03 -15.69
N VAL A 111 -5.96 11.18 -15.21
CA VAL A 111 -6.24 11.74 -13.88
C VAL A 111 -6.59 10.64 -12.89
N TYR A 112 -5.94 10.74 -11.72
CA TYR A 112 -6.07 9.78 -10.63
C TYR A 112 -6.53 10.50 -9.37
N MET A 113 -7.47 9.89 -8.66
CA MET A 113 -8.01 10.37 -7.40
C MET A 113 -7.41 9.54 -6.27
N TYR A 114 -6.80 10.22 -5.29
CA TYR A 114 -6.22 9.57 -4.12
C TYR A 114 -6.95 10.05 -2.86
N TYR A 115 -7.09 9.17 -1.87
CA TYR A 115 -7.35 9.60 -0.50
C TYR A 115 -6.03 9.60 0.28
N GLY A 116 -5.86 10.61 1.13
CA GLY A 116 -4.70 10.79 1.98
C GLY A 116 -5.07 10.63 3.44
N LEU A 117 -4.26 9.89 4.20
CA LEU A 117 -4.35 9.79 5.65
C LEU A 117 -3.08 10.35 6.26
N SER A 118 -3.22 11.13 7.31
CA SER A 118 -2.11 11.65 8.12
C SER A 118 -2.21 11.12 9.54
N ASN A 119 -1.06 11.02 10.21
CA ASN A 119 -0.97 10.47 11.57
C ASN A 119 -1.56 9.06 11.71
N TYR A 120 -1.43 8.22 10.67
CA TYR A 120 -1.93 6.85 10.65
C TYR A 120 -0.78 5.87 10.42
N TYR A 121 -0.40 5.12 11.46
CA TYR A 121 0.84 4.33 11.48
C TYR A 121 0.67 2.91 10.90
N GLN A 122 0.46 2.80 9.58
CA GLN A 122 0.42 1.49 8.89
C GLN A 122 1.73 0.71 9.02
N ASN A 123 2.85 1.39 9.23
CA ASN A 123 4.18 0.82 9.36
C ASN A 123 4.48 0.23 10.76
N HIS A 124 3.56 0.33 11.72
CA HIS A 124 3.75 -0.24 13.03
C HIS A 124 3.87 -1.78 12.94
N ARG A 125 4.92 -2.35 13.55
CA ARG A 125 5.26 -3.79 13.42
C ARG A 125 4.09 -4.73 13.66
N ARG A 126 3.28 -4.49 14.69
CA ARG A 126 2.09 -5.32 14.99
C ARG A 126 0.98 -5.16 13.96
N TYR A 127 0.83 -3.96 13.40
CA TYR A 127 -0.18 -3.68 12.38
C TYR A 127 0.19 -4.39 11.07
N VAL A 128 1.43 -4.22 10.60
CA VAL A 128 1.93 -4.85 9.35
C VAL A 128 1.83 -6.37 9.37
N LYS A 129 2.10 -6.99 10.53
CA LYS A 129 2.00 -8.43 10.69
C LYS A 129 0.56 -8.95 10.71
N SER A 130 -0.40 -8.13 11.13
CA SER A 130 -1.75 -8.61 11.45
C SER A 130 -2.62 -8.84 10.22
N ARG A 131 -2.38 -9.98 9.56
CA ARG A 131 -3.08 -10.51 8.40
C ARG A 131 -2.78 -12.00 8.23
N ASP A 132 -3.56 -12.69 7.40
CA ASP A 132 -3.33 -14.08 7.02
C ASP A 132 -3.20 -14.19 5.49
N ASP A 133 -1.98 -14.44 5.01
CA ASP A 133 -1.70 -14.48 3.57
C ASP A 133 -2.32 -15.72 2.88
N GLU A 134 -2.54 -16.83 3.60
CA GLU A 134 -3.23 -18.01 3.04
C GLU A 134 -4.73 -17.70 2.84
N GLN A 135 -5.33 -17.00 3.79
CA GLN A 135 -6.71 -16.53 3.67
C GLN A 135 -6.88 -15.58 2.47
N LEU A 136 -5.95 -14.64 2.27
CA LEU A 136 -5.96 -13.72 1.12
C LEU A 136 -5.81 -14.44 -0.22
N LEU A 137 -5.15 -15.61 -0.23
CA LEU A 137 -5.07 -16.52 -1.39
C LEU A 137 -6.33 -17.38 -1.59
N GLY A 138 -7.39 -17.16 -0.80
CA GLY A 138 -8.63 -17.90 -0.88
C GLY A 138 -8.58 -19.28 -0.21
N ARG A 139 -7.53 -19.58 0.56
CA ARG A 139 -7.38 -20.83 1.33
C ARG A 139 -7.91 -20.59 2.74
N LEU A 140 -9.20 -20.84 2.90
CA LEU A 140 -9.91 -20.60 4.14
C LEU A 140 -9.61 -21.72 5.17
N SER A 141 -9.30 -21.32 6.39
CA SER A 141 -9.08 -22.21 7.55
C SER A 141 -9.95 -21.72 8.71
N SER A 142 -10.49 -22.64 9.51
CA SER A 142 -11.18 -22.29 10.75
C SER A 142 -10.23 -21.72 11.81
N ASN A 143 -8.93 -22.03 11.68
CA ASN A 143 -7.86 -21.49 12.51
C ASN A 143 -6.98 -20.56 11.66
N PRO A 144 -7.32 -19.25 11.55
CA PRO A 144 -6.46 -18.27 10.89
C PRO A 144 -5.11 -18.11 11.61
N SER A 145 -4.16 -17.47 10.93
CA SER A 145 -2.83 -17.15 11.47
C SER A 145 -2.91 -16.48 12.85
N SER A 146 -2.00 -16.87 13.76
CA SER A 146 -1.85 -16.24 15.08
C SER A 146 -1.50 -14.75 14.98
N ASP A 147 -0.92 -14.31 13.87
CA ASP A 147 -0.61 -12.89 13.65
C ASP A 147 -1.88 -12.03 13.54
N CYS A 148 -3.04 -12.61 13.20
CA CYS A 148 -4.32 -11.89 13.14
C CYS A 148 -4.88 -11.50 14.51
N ILE A 149 -4.37 -12.01 15.64
CA ILE A 149 -4.86 -11.70 16.99
C ILE A 149 -4.66 -10.19 17.29
N PRO A 150 -5.67 -9.48 17.83
CA PRO A 150 -6.95 -9.97 18.38
C PRO A 150 -8.15 -9.97 17.40
N PHE A 151 -7.90 -9.76 16.10
CA PHE A 151 -8.90 -9.70 15.04
C PHE A 151 -8.99 -11.01 14.24
N ALA A 152 -8.67 -12.13 14.88
CA ALA A 152 -8.77 -13.46 14.30
C ALA A 152 -10.18 -14.04 14.43
N TYR A 153 -10.87 -13.73 15.53
CA TYR A 153 -12.19 -14.29 15.87
C TYR A 153 -13.14 -13.22 16.38
N VAL A 154 -14.43 -13.50 16.24
CA VAL A 154 -15.52 -12.82 16.96
C VAL A 154 -16.24 -13.85 17.81
N GLU A 155 -16.58 -13.46 19.04
CA GLU A 155 -17.35 -14.29 19.94
C GLU A 155 -18.84 -14.11 19.62
N GLU A 156 -19.49 -15.19 19.17
CA GLU A 156 -20.90 -15.19 18.81
C GLU A 156 -21.55 -16.48 19.32
N ASN A 157 -22.69 -16.37 20.01
CA ASN A 157 -23.43 -17.50 20.58
C ASN A 157 -22.59 -18.44 21.49
N GLY A 158 -21.57 -17.91 22.17
CA GLY A 158 -20.70 -18.67 23.07
C GLY A 158 -19.62 -19.52 22.36
N GLY A 159 -19.39 -19.28 21.08
CA GLY A 159 -18.30 -19.88 20.30
C GLY A 159 -17.48 -18.83 19.53
N ASP A 160 -16.24 -19.18 19.22
CA ASP A 160 -15.35 -18.35 18.41
C ASP A 160 -15.59 -18.60 16.92
N ILE A 161 -16.06 -17.57 16.21
CA ILE A 161 -16.24 -17.60 14.75
C ILE A 161 -15.03 -16.91 14.09
N PRO A 162 -14.33 -17.56 13.16
CA PRO A 162 -13.18 -16.96 12.47
C PRO A 162 -13.61 -15.79 11.58
N ILE A 163 -12.78 -14.75 11.53
CA ILE A 163 -13.03 -13.56 10.72
C ILE A 163 -12.38 -13.71 9.33
N ALA A 164 -13.08 -13.26 8.28
CA ALA A 164 -12.55 -13.19 6.92
C ALA A 164 -12.87 -11.85 6.24
N PRO A 165 -11.86 -11.04 5.85
CA PRO A 165 -10.42 -11.16 6.14
C PRO A 165 -10.06 -10.87 7.61
N CYS A 166 -9.20 -11.68 8.22
CA CYS A 166 -8.73 -11.43 9.58
C CYS A 166 -7.63 -10.37 9.65
N GLY A 167 -7.43 -9.83 10.85
CA GLY A 167 -6.30 -8.97 11.19
C GLY A 167 -6.61 -7.47 11.23
N ALA A 168 -5.71 -6.74 11.87
CA ALA A 168 -5.88 -5.31 12.12
C ALA A 168 -5.96 -4.50 10.82
N ILE A 169 -5.18 -4.88 9.80
CA ILE A 169 -5.13 -4.17 8.52
C ILE A 169 -6.50 -4.17 7.87
N ALA A 170 -7.11 -5.35 7.73
CA ALA A 170 -8.40 -5.46 7.07
C ALA A 170 -9.52 -4.86 7.93
N ASN A 171 -9.47 -5.03 9.25
CA ASN A 171 -10.48 -4.49 10.15
C ASN A 171 -10.59 -2.95 10.09
N SER A 172 -9.50 -2.24 9.86
CA SER A 172 -9.49 -0.77 9.75
C SER A 172 -9.56 -0.24 8.31
N LEU A 173 -10.21 -0.98 7.40
CA LEU A 173 -10.41 -0.59 6.00
C LEU A 173 -11.01 0.81 5.86
N PHE A 174 -10.47 1.59 4.93
CA PHE A 174 -11.04 2.88 4.53
C PHE A 174 -12.43 2.69 3.90
N ASN A 175 -13.45 3.36 4.44
CA ASN A 175 -14.85 3.15 4.09
C ASN A 175 -15.61 4.43 3.69
N ASP A 176 -14.95 5.59 3.58
CA ASP A 176 -15.60 6.78 3.04
C ASP A 176 -15.89 6.59 1.54
N THR A 177 -17.04 7.07 1.11
CA THR A 177 -17.39 7.09 -0.32
C THR A 177 -17.26 8.50 -0.86
N LEU A 178 -16.33 8.67 -1.80
CA LEU A 178 -16.08 9.96 -2.46
C LEU A 178 -16.64 9.95 -3.88
N THR A 179 -17.49 10.93 -4.20
CA THR A 179 -18.08 11.12 -5.52
C THR A 179 -17.77 12.53 -6.00
N LEU A 180 -17.30 12.66 -7.25
CA LEU A 180 -16.93 13.95 -7.83
C LEU A 180 -17.95 14.36 -8.89
N LYS A 181 -18.38 15.61 -8.85
CA LYS A 181 -19.29 16.23 -9.83
C LYS A 181 -18.66 17.46 -10.45
N PHE A 182 -18.93 17.67 -11.75
CA PHE A 182 -18.53 18.84 -12.53
C PHE A 182 -19.78 19.42 -13.20
N ASP A 183 -20.07 20.71 -12.95
CA ASP A 183 -21.28 21.39 -13.44
C ASP A 183 -22.58 20.58 -13.19
N GLY A 184 -22.68 19.96 -12.00
CA GLY A 184 -23.83 19.15 -11.58
C GLY A 184 -23.91 17.76 -12.20
N LYS A 185 -22.95 17.34 -13.03
CA LYS A 185 -22.87 15.99 -13.61
C LYS A 185 -21.78 15.17 -12.94
N ASP A 186 -22.02 13.87 -12.78
CA ASP A 186 -21.03 12.95 -12.21
C ASP A 186 -19.80 12.84 -13.11
N VAL A 187 -18.62 13.01 -12.52
CA VAL A 187 -17.35 12.65 -13.15
C VAL A 187 -17.26 11.12 -13.14
N PRO A 188 -17.01 10.47 -14.29
CA PRO A 188 -16.99 9.01 -14.36
C PRO A 188 -15.72 8.48 -13.69
N LEU A 189 -15.87 7.93 -12.49
CA LEU A 189 -14.78 7.37 -11.69
C LEU A 189 -14.80 5.83 -11.75
N LEU A 190 -13.68 5.23 -12.17
CA LEU A 190 -13.49 3.78 -12.20
C LEU A 190 -12.83 3.30 -10.91
N ASN A 191 -13.33 2.19 -10.37
CA ASN A 191 -12.81 1.48 -9.20
C ASN A 191 -11.97 0.23 -9.56
N THR A 192 -11.68 0.01 -10.85
CA THR A 192 -10.90 -1.12 -11.37
C THR A 192 -9.54 -0.68 -11.88
N GLY A 193 -8.59 -1.63 -11.96
CA GLY A 193 -7.12 -1.51 -12.13
C GLY A 193 -6.45 -0.33 -11.43
N ILE A 194 -6.91 -0.05 -10.21
CA ILE A 194 -6.22 0.76 -9.21
C ILE A 194 -5.19 -0.08 -8.44
N ALA A 195 -5.38 -1.40 -8.39
CA ALA A 195 -4.45 -2.34 -7.81
C ALA A 195 -3.38 -2.81 -8.81
N TRP A 196 -2.23 -3.24 -8.29
CA TRP A 196 -1.15 -3.78 -9.13
C TRP A 196 -1.56 -5.14 -9.71
N PRO A 197 -1.26 -5.43 -10.98
CA PRO A 197 -1.59 -6.70 -11.60
C PRO A 197 -1.04 -7.91 -10.84
N SER A 198 0.15 -7.79 -10.26
CA SER A 198 0.75 -8.86 -9.46
C SER A 198 0.00 -9.13 -8.17
N ASP A 199 -0.52 -8.10 -7.49
CA ASP A 199 -1.34 -8.30 -6.29
C ASP A 199 -2.69 -8.93 -6.67
N LYS A 200 -3.37 -8.36 -7.68
CA LYS A 200 -4.70 -8.82 -8.11
C LYS A 200 -4.72 -10.24 -8.67
N ASN A 201 -3.69 -10.63 -9.43
CA ASN A 201 -3.70 -11.91 -10.14
C ASN A 201 -3.00 -13.05 -9.37
N ILE A 202 -2.08 -12.72 -8.44
CA ILE A 202 -1.23 -13.71 -7.78
C ILE A 202 -1.51 -13.79 -6.28
N LYS A 203 -1.54 -12.65 -5.58
CA LYS A 203 -1.58 -12.62 -4.10
C LYS A 203 -2.98 -12.65 -3.50
N PHE A 204 -3.97 -12.17 -4.23
CA PHE A 204 -5.35 -12.11 -3.77
C PHE A 204 -6.24 -12.98 -4.66
N LYS A 205 -6.95 -13.93 -4.06
CA LYS A 205 -7.86 -14.81 -4.77
C LYS A 205 -9.09 -15.11 -3.92
N ASN A 206 -10.24 -15.18 -4.59
CA ASN A 206 -11.42 -15.72 -3.95
C ASN A 206 -11.30 -17.26 -3.82
N PRO A 207 -11.90 -17.85 -2.77
CA PRO A 207 -12.04 -19.30 -2.68
C PRO A 207 -12.78 -19.85 -3.91
N PRO A 208 -12.50 -21.10 -4.33
CA PRO A 208 -13.18 -21.70 -5.46
C PRO A 208 -14.68 -21.86 -5.18
N GLY A 209 -15.50 -21.67 -6.21
CA GLY A 209 -16.95 -21.83 -6.12
C GLY A 209 -17.68 -20.54 -5.73
N ASN A 210 -18.82 -20.68 -5.05
CA ASN A 210 -19.64 -19.53 -4.66
C ASN A 210 -19.08 -18.88 -3.39
N LEU A 211 -18.73 -17.60 -3.48
CA LEU A 211 -18.10 -16.83 -2.39
C LEU A 211 -18.94 -16.81 -1.11
N THR A 212 -20.26 -16.68 -1.21
CA THR A 212 -21.16 -16.64 -0.05
C THR A 212 -21.20 -17.99 0.67
N LEU A 213 -21.20 -19.10 -0.08
CA LEU A 213 -21.15 -20.44 0.51
C LEU A 213 -19.80 -20.73 1.16
N ALA A 214 -18.71 -20.31 0.50
CA ALA A 214 -17.35 -20.49 1.04
C ALA A 214 -17.14 -19.74 2.36
N LEU A 215 -17.82 -18.60 2.54
CA LEU A 215 -17.70 -17.74 3.72
C LEU A 215 -18.83 -17.94 4.75
N GLN A 216 -19.72 -18.93 4.58
CA GLN A 216 -20.89 -19.11 5.46
C GLN A 216 -20.55 -19.34 6.94
N HIS A 217 -19.34 -19.82 7.25
CA HIS A 217 -18.85 -20.07 8.60
C HIS A 217 -17.84 -19.02 9.07
N PHE A 218 -17.73 -17.90 8.34
CA PHE A 218 -16.83 -16.81 8.67
C PHE A 218 -17.64 -15.56 8.95
N SER A 219 -17.15 -14.75 9.88
CA SER A 219 -17.70 -13.43 10.15
C SER A 219 -16.91 -12.35 9.40
N LYS A 220 -17.56 -11.23 9.09
CA LYS A 220 -16.85 -10.04 8.63
C LYS A 220 -16.01 -9.42 9.75
N PRO A 221 -15.03 -8.56 9.41
CA PRO A 221 -14.31 -7.79 10.41
C PRO A 221 -15.23 -6.91 11.25
N LYS A 222 -14.87 -6.73 12.53
CA LYS A 222 -15.69 -6.07 13.56
C LYS A 222 -16.17 -4.67 13.17
N PHE A 223 -15.36 -3.93 12.42
CA PHE A 223 -15.68 -2.56 12.02
C PHE A 223 -16.30 -2.43 10.62
N TRP A 224 -16.52 -3.54 9.92
CA TRP A 224 -17.12 -3.53 8.60
C TRP A 224 -18.64 -3.42 8.66
N GLN A 225 -19.20 -2.52 7.84
CA GLN A 225 -20.65 -2.40 7.67
C GLN A 225 -21.19 -3.42 6.67
N LYS A 226 -20.38 -3.79 5.66
CA LYS A 226 -20.73 -4.72 4.59
C LYS A 226 -19.95 -6.02 4.73
N GLU A 227 -20.53 -7.10 4.21
CA GLU A 227 -19.84 -8.38 4.09
C GLU A 227 -18.78 -8.36 2.98
N LEU A 228 -17.83 -9.29 3.02
CA LEU A 228 -16.75 -9.39 2.04
C LEU A 228 -17.27 -9.58 0.60
N TRP A 229 -18.34 -10.34 0.42
CA TRP A 229 -19.00 -10.54 -0.89
C TRP A 229 -19.94 -9.39 -1.30
N GLN A 230 -20.03 -8.32 -0.49
CA GLN A 230 -20.86 -7.15 -0.77
C GLN A 230 -20.03 -5.90 -1.07
N LEU A 231 -18.70 -6.04 -1.21
CA LEU A 231 -17.82 -4.92 -1.51
C LEU A 231 -18.10 -4.32 -2.89
N ASP A 232 -18.29 -5.17 -3.90
CA ASP A 232 -18.71 -4.73 -5.24
C ASP A 232 -19.69 -5.76 -5.87
N PRO A 233 -21.00 -5.68 -5.54
CA PRO A 233 -21.99 -6.62 -6.06
C PRO A 233 -22.26 -6.43 -7.57
N LYS A 234 -21.82 -5.31 -8.17
CA LYS A 234 -22.04 -5.02 -9.59
C LYS A 234 -20.96 -5.66 -10.48
N ASN A 235 -19.77 -5.87 -9.92
CA ASN A 235 -18.63 -6.42 -10.66
C ASN A 235 -18.04 -7.65 -9.93
N PRO A 236 -18.39 -8.87 -10.38
CA PRO A 236 -17.86 -10.11 -9.78
C PRO A 236 -16.32 -10.19 -9.78
N ASP A 237 -15.65 -9.65 -10.79
CA ASP A 237 -14.18 -9.65 -10.93
C ASP A 237 -13.49 -8.62 -10.01
N ASN A 238 -14.28 -7.82 -9.29
CA ASN A 238 -13.82 -6.82 -8.33
C ASN A 238 -14.48 -7.00 -6.96
N ASN A 239 -14.88 -8.23 -6.62
CA ASN A 239 -15.57 -8.53 -5.37
C ASN A 239 -14.80 -9.55 -4.51
N GLY A 240 -15.13 -9.62 -3.22
CA GLY A 240 -14.45 -10.49 -2.27
C GLY A 240 -13.01 -10.07 -1.98
N PHE A 241 -12.10 -11.04 -1.81
CA PHE A 241 -10.67 -10.79 -1.62
C PHE A 241 -10.02 -10.12 -2.83
N GLN A 242 -10.63 -10.24 -4.02
CA GLN A 242 -10.15 -9.64 -5.26
C GLN A 242 -10.64 -8.20 -5.48
N ASN A 243 -11.39 -7.65 -4.53
CA ASN A 243 -11.79 -6.25 -4.57
C ASN A 243 -10.56 -5.33 -4.51
N GLU A 244 -10.43 -4.44 -5.48
CA GLU A 244 -9.23 -3.63 -5.62
C GLU A 244 -9.07 -2.54 -4.55
N ASP A 245 -10.18 -2.03 -3.98
CA ASP A 245 -10.11 -1.11 -2.83
C ASP A 245 -9.51 -1.81 -1.61
N LEU A 246 -9.91 -3.06 -1.36
CA LEU A 246 -9.31 -3.91 -0.34
C LEU A 246 -7.82 -4.17 -0.62
N ILE A 247 -7.46 -4.54 -1.85
CA ILE A 247 -6.05 -4.82 -2.21
C ILE A 247 -5.17 -3.58 -2.02
N VAL A 248 -5.61 -2.41 -2.47
CA VAL A 248 -4.89 -1.14 -2.28
C VAL A 248 -4.73 -0.82 -0.79
N TRP A 249 -5.75 -1.08 0.02
CA TRP A 249 -5.67 -0.88 1.46
C TRP A 249 -4.68 -1.83 2.14
N MET A 250 -4.76 -3.13 1.82
CA MET A 250 -3.92 -4.19 2.41
C MET A 250 -2.42 -4.00 2.15
N ARG A 251 -2.05 -3.24 1.11
CA ARG A 251 -0.66 -2.80 0.91
C ARG A 251 -0.30 -1.68 1.90
N THR A 252 0.36 -2.06 2.99
CA THR A 252 0.78 -1.13 4.05
C THR A 252 1.72 -0.03 3.54
N ALA A 253 1.46 1.21 3.92
CA ALA A 253 2.33 2.35 3.65
C ALA A 253 3.57 2.35 4.59
N ALA A 254 4.68 2.90 4.10
CA ALA A 254 5.93 2.99 4.86
C ALA A 254 5.98 4.16 5.85
N LEU A 255 5.18 5.21 5.61
CA LEU A 255 5.14 6.46 6.38
C LEU A 255 3.76 6.65 7.03
N PRO A 256 3.67 7.40 8.15
CA PRO A 256 2.41 7.69 8.83
C PRO A 256 1.49 8.66 8.08
N SER A 257 2.06 9.41 7.14
CA SER A 257 1.32 10.20 6.17
C SER A 257 1.48 9.56 4.80
N PHE A 258 0.37 9.12 4.20
CA PHE A 258 0.38 8.41 2.94
C PHE A 258 -0.88 8.71 2.13
N ARG A 259 -0.79 8.42 0.83
CA ARG A 259 -1.93 8.43 -0.07
C ARG A 259 -2.13 7.07 -0.71
N LYS A 260 -3.37 6.71 -0.97
CA LYS A 260 -3.74 5.47 -1.65
C LYS A 260 -4.63 5.80 -2.84
N LEU A 261 -4.41 5.09 -3.94
CA LEU A 261 -5.17 5.31 -5.16
C LEU A 261 -6.61 4.85 -4.91
N TYR A 262 -7.56 5.77 -5.08
CA TYR A 262 -8.97 5.51 -4.87
C TYR A 262 -9.64 5.22 -6.20
N ARG A 263 -9.61 6.16 -7.13
CA ARG A 263 -10.28 6.03 -8.42
C ARG A 263 -9.39 6.57 -9.53
N ARG A 264 -9.69 6.16 -10.75
CA ARG A 264 -9.18 6.81 -11.96
C ARG A 264 -10.35 7.40 -12.75
N VAL A 265 -10.11 8.48 -13.47
CA VAL A 265 -11.13 9.05 -14.33
C VAL A 265 -11.26 8.21 -15.60
N ASP A 266 -12.50 7.93 -16.02
CA ASP A 266 -12.78 7.25 -17.28
C ASP A 266 -12.66 8.23 -18.45
N HIS A 267 -11.48 8.25 -19.07
CA HIS A 267 -11.20 9.08 -20.25
C HIS A 267 -11.89 8.57 -21.54
N SER A 268 -12.62 7.45 -21.52
CA SER A 268 -13.44 7.04 -22.67
C SER A 268 -14.73 7.86 -22.80
N LYS A 269 -15.16 8.54 -21.73
CA LYS A 269 -16.42 9.29 -21.70
C LYS A 269 -16.29 10.69 -22.32
N PRO A 270 -17.32 11.18 -23.03
CA PRO A 270 -17.30 12.52 -23.60
C PRO A 270 -17.20 13.57 -22.50
N GLY A 271 -16.42 14.62 -22.74
CA GLY A 271 -16.16 15.71 -21.79
C GLY A 271 -14.92 15.51 -20.90
N PHE A 272 -14.43 14.27 -20.76
CA PHE A 272 -13.28 13.95 -19.89
C PHE A 272 -12.11 13.29 -20.66
N GLN A 273 -12.15 13.22 -21.99
CA GLN A 273 -11.13 12.54 -22.81
C GLN A 273 -9.71 13.08 -22.62
N ASN A 274 -9.58 14.40 -22.49
CA ASN A 274 -8.29 15.08 -22.37
C ASN A 274 -7.90 15.38 -20.92
N GLY A 275 -8.66 14.86 -19.94
CA GLY A 275 -8.44 15.09 -18.51
C GLY A 275 -9.61 15.81 -17.81
N LEU A 276 -9.32 16.57 -16.75
CA LEU A 276 -10.31 17.36 -16.02
C LEU A 276 -10.18 18.84 -16.36
N ASN A 277 -11.27 19.44 -16.83
CA ASN A 277 -11.31 20.85 -17.18
C ASN A 277 -11.18 21.74 -15.93
N LYS A 278 -10.61 22.93 -16.09
CA LYS A 278 -10.68 23.97 -15.04
C LYS A 278 -12.14 24.36 -14.79
N GLY A 279 -12.48 24.68 -13.55
CA GLY A 279 -13.83 25.10 -13.18
C GLY A 279 -14.26 24.62 -11.81
N SER A 280 -15.55 24.75 -11.52
CA SER A 280 -16.14 24.41 -10.22
C SER A 280 -16.51 22.92 -10.15
N TYR A 281 -16.05 22.27 -9.09
CA TYR A 281 -16.32 20.88 -8.79
C TYR A 281 -17.00 20.77 -7.42
N THR A 282 -17.86 19.76 -7.32
CA THR A 282 -18.49 19.38 -6.07
C THR A 282 -18.02 17.98 -5.69
N LEU A 283 -17.43 17.85 -4.50
CA LEU A 283 -17.09 16.58 -3.88
C LEU A 283 -18.18 16.22 -2.87
N GLU A 284 -18.92 15.17 -3.19
CA GLU A 284 -19.89 14.56 -2.28
C GLU A 284 -19.22 13.42 -1.51
N ILE A 285 -19.31 13.47 -0.18
CA ILE A 285 -18.64 12.53 0.71
C ILE A 285 -19.69 11.86 1.58
N VAL A 286 -19.73 10.54 1.55
CA VAL A 286 -20.37 9.73 2.59
C VAL A 286 -19.30 9.36 3.60
N TYR A 287 -19.22 10.14 4.67
CA TYR A 287 -18.25 10.02 5.74
C TYR A 287 -18.68 8.87 6.67
N GLN A 288 -17.84 7.86 6.79
CA GLN A 288 -18.09 6.65 7.59
C GLN A 288 -16.91 6.28 8.48
N ILE A 289 -15.72 6.78 8.17
CA ILE A 289 -14.53 6.47 8.98
C ILE A 289 -14.58 7.27 10.28
N SER A 290 -14.47 6.59 11.42
CA SER A 290 -14.24 7.27 12.70
C SER A 290 -12.85 6.90 13.18
N PHE A 291 -11.90 7.82 13.04
CA PHE A 291 -10.52 7.66 13.50
C PHE A 291 -10.38 7.64 15.04
N TYR A 292 -11.47 7.93 15.76
CA TYR A 292 -11.54 7.91 17.22
C TYR A 292 -12.17 6.63 17.79
N ARG A 293 -12.20 5.54 17.03
CA ARG A 293 -12.47 4.20 17.60
C ARG A 293 -11.22 3.72 18.34
N GLY A 294 -11.04 4.24 19.55
CA GLY A 294 -10.03 3.80 20.51
C GLY A 294 -10.37 2.46 21.14
#